data_AF-A0A2V6DCC7-F1
#
_entry.id   AF-A0A2V6DCC7-F1
#
_cell.length_a   1.000
_cell.length_b   1.000
_cell.length_c   1.000
_cell.angle_alpha   90.00
_cell.angle_beta   90.00
_cell.angle_gamma   90.00
#
_symmetry.space_group_name_H-M   'P 1'
#
loop_
_entity.id
_entity.type
_entity.pdbx_description
1 polymer ?
#
loop_
_entity_poly.entity_id
_entity_poly.type
_entity_poly.pdbx_seq_one_letter_code
_entity_poly.pdbx_strand_id
1 'polypeptide(L)'
;MPKLIVSGVGYDLVEQLVTIGRAPDNTIHIDDPSVSGRHAELRRADKTYQLRDLGSTNGTRVNGTGTNEITLHPGDRVRFGAVDARFEGDMPMYATQPLPAAAKVDAKVATTSIRPADFANASPFRGRSKERDFGRIALFIAAAIAFLALIAGIIAVLTMHAPTQ
;
A
#
# COMPACT_ATOMS: atom_id res chain seq x y z
N MET A 1 23.68 6.75 -6.06
CA MET A 1 23.78 5.77 -4.96
C MET A 1 22.38 5.43 -4.51
N PRO A 2 22.01 4.14 -4.52
CA PRO A 2 20.67 3.69 -4.16
C PRO A 2 20.44 3.84 -2.66
N LYS A 3 19.24 4.30 -2.30
CA LYS A 3 18.83 4.56 -0.92
C LYS A 3 17.48 3.95 -0.63
N LEU A 4 17.26 3.59 0.62
CA LEU A 4 15.92 3.32 1.15
C LEU A 4 15.57 4.46 2.11
N ILE A 5 14.52 5.21 1.80
CA ILE A 5 14.03 6.28 2.68
C ILE A 5 12.95 5.68 3.57
N VAL A 6 13.18 5.57 4.87
CA VAL A 6 12.22 5.06 5.85
C VAL A 6 11.82 6.19 6.78
N SER A 7 10.52 6.50 6.85
CA SER A 7 10.01 7.61 7.68
C SER A 7 10.76 8.95 7.49
N GLY A 8 11.27 9.20 6.28
CA GLY A 8 12.05 10.41 5.94
C GLY A 8 13.57 10.32 6.19
N VAL A 9 14.06 9.26 6.83
CA VAL A 9 15.49 8.99 7.01
C VAL A 9 16.01 8.14 5.85
N GLY A 10 17.03 8.62 5.15
CA GLY A 10 17.65 7.91 4.03
C GLY A 10 18.78 6.98 4.48
N TYR A 11 18.68 5.70 4.12
CA TYR A 11 19.70 4.68 4.37
C TYR A 11 20.39 4.31 3.06
N ASP A 12 21.72 4.41 3.01
CA ASP A 12 22.50 4.01 1.83
C ASP A 12 22.58 2.49 1.70
N LEU A 13 22.23 1.97 0.52
CA LEU A 13 22.21 0.53 0.25
C LEU A 13 23.57 0.07 -0.30
N VAL A 14 24.56 0.01 0.59
CA VAL A 14 25.96 -0.30 0.24
C VAL A 14 26.20 -1.81 0.22
N GLU A 15 25.61 -2.55 1.15
CA GLU A 15 25.82 -3.98 1.34
C GLU A 15 25.06 -4.83 0.31
N GLN A 16 25.54 -6.04 0.07
CA GLN A 16 24.87 -7.00 -0.81
C GLN A 16 23.56 -7.52 -0.21
N LEU A 17 23.49 -7.62 1.11
CA LEU A 17 22.33 -8.04 1.88
C LEU A 17 22.08 -7.00 2.98
N VAL A 18 20.93 -6.35 2.94
CA VAL A 18 20.51 -5.37 3.94
C VAL A 18 19.34 -5.95 4.71
N THR A 19 19.49 -6.12 6.02
CA THR A 19 18.41 -6.62 6.89
C THR A 19 17.57 -5.45 7.42
N ILE A 20 16.26 -5.66 7.51
CA ILE A 20 15.29 -4.62 7.90
C ILE A 20 14.40 -5.20 8.99
N GLY A 21 14.29 -4.51 10.12
CA GLY A 21 13.45 -4.95 11.22
C GLY A 21 13.55 -4.12 12.48
N ARG A 22 12.77 -4.50 13.48
CA ARG A 22 12.69 -3.83 14.79
C ARG A 22 13.82 -4.21 15.74
N ALA A 23 14.49 -5.33 15.50
CA ALA A 23 15.63 -5.71 16.33
C ALA A 23 16.85 -4.83 15.96
N PRO A 24 17.68 -4.46 16.95
CA PRO A 24 18.80 -3.54 16.74
C PRO A 24 19.97 -4.15 15.97
N ASP A 25 19.95 -5.46 15.71
CA ASP A 25 20.93 -6.20 14.92
C ASP A 25 20.67 -6.11 13.39
N ASN A 26 19.57 -5.46 12.97
CA ASN A 26 19.31 -5.22 11.55
C ASN A 26 20.13 -4.03 11.02
N THR A 27 20.57 -4.11 9.77
CA THR A 27 21.24 -3.00 9.07
C THR A 27 20.37 -1.74 9.05
N ILE A 28 19.07 -1.91 8.82
CA ILE A 28 18.07 -0.85 8.93
C ILE A 28 17.17 -1.18 10.12
N HIS A 29 17.46 -0.55 11.25
CA HIS A 29 16.68 -0.64 12.46
C HIS A 29 15.47 0.29 12.40
N ILE A 30 14.26 -0.29 12.53
CA ILE A 30 12.99 0.43 12.54
C ILE A 30 12.31 0.18 13.88
N ASP A 31 12.42 1.15 14.80
CA ASP A 31 11.79 1.07 16.12
C ASP A 31 10.29 1.37 16.05
N ASP A 32 9.53 0.42 15.53
CA ASP A 32 8.07 0.48 15.45
C ASP A 32 7.43 -0.87 15.81
N PRO A 33 6.47 -0.94 16.74
CA PRO A 33 5.85 -2.20 17.18
C PRO A 33 5.18 -3.02 16.08
N SER A 34 4.77 -2.39 14.98
CA SER A 34 4.18 -3.08 13.83
C SER A 34 5.22 -3.81 12.98
N VAL A 35 6.51 -3.54 13.19
CA VAL A 35 7.62 -4.17 12.48
C VAL A 35 8.15 -5.35 13.31
N SER A 36 8.41 -6.46 12.63
CA SER A 36 8.90 -7.69 13.26
C SER A 36 10.40 -7.56 13.55
N GLY A 37 10.91 -8.33 14.52
CA GLY A 37 12.33 -8.30 14.89
C GLY A 37 13.25 -8.44 13.69
N ARG A 38 13.04 -9.47 12.86
CA ARG A 38 13.60 -9.61 11.51
C ARG A 38 12.43 -9.63 10.53
N HIS A 39 12.17 -8.51 9.86
CA HIS A 39 10.94 -8.33 9.11
C HIS A 39 11.14 -8.65 7.63
N ALA A 40 12.17 -8.07 7.02
CA ALA A 40 12.49 -8.28 5.63
C ALA A 40 14.00 -8.23 5.40
N GLU A 41 14.43 -8.71 4.25
CA GLU A 41 15.77 -8.53 3.73
C GLU A 41 15.71 -7.97 2.32
N LEU A 42 16.67 -7.10 2.00
CA LEU A 42 16.86 -6.54 0.68
C LEU A 42 18.17 -7.06 0.13
N ARG A 43 18.09 -7.88 -0.92
CA ARG A 43 19.24 -8.46 -1.63
C ARG A 43 19.53 -7.67 -2.87
N ARG A 44 20.79 -7.27 -3.04
CA ARG A 44 21.28 -6.68 -4.27
C ARG A 44 21.76 -7.78 -5.22
N ALA A 45 21.15 -7.84 -6.41
CA ALA A 45 21.58 -8.70 -7.51
C ALA A 45 21.95 -7.80 -8.71
N ASP A 46 23.25 -7.62 -8.94
CA ASP A 46 23.79 -6.71 -9.96
C ASP A 46 23.28 -5.26 -9.83
N LYS A 47 22.29 -4.91 -10.67
CA LYS A 47 21.63 -3.60 -10.75
C LYS A 47 20.19 -3.63 -10.23
N THR A 48 19.69 -4.78 -9.78
CA THR A 48 18.36 -4.95 -9.24
C THR A 48 18.40 -5.18 -7.74
N TYR A 49 17.31 -4.84 -7.08
CA TYR A 49 17.14 -5.01 -5.64
C TYR A 49 15.93 -5.89 -5.41
N GLN A 50 16.13 -7.02 -4.76
CA GLN A 50 15.07 -7.97 -4.46
C GLN A 50 14.73 -7.85 -2.98
N LEU A 51 13.48 -7.50 -2.69
CA LEU A 51 12.93 -7.43 -1.35
C LEU A 51 12.25 -8.75 -1.02
N ARG A 52 12.57 -9.33 0.13
CA ARG A 52 11.97 -10.55 0.64
C ARG A 52 11.49 -10.37 2.07
N ASP A 53 10.22 -10.69 2.31
CA ASP A 53 9.64 -10.76 3.64
C ASP A 53 10.07 -12.07 4.35
N LEU A 54 10.41 -11.99 5.63
CA LEU A 54 10.93 -13.12 6.41
C LEU A 54 9.85 -13.80 7.27
N GLY A 55 8.58 -13.72 6.87
CA GLY A 55 7.45 -14.21 7.65
C GLY A 55 7.02 -13.22 8.71
N SER A 56 7.01 -11.93 8.36
CA SER A 56 6.65 -10.87 9.29
C SER A 56 5.17 -10.94 9.71
N THR A 57 4.88 -10.47 10.92
CA THR A 57 3.53 -10.56 11.49
C THR A 57 2.49 -9.73 10.73
N ASN A 58 2.87 -8.53 10.29
CA ASN A 58 1.97 -7.59 9.61
C ASN A 58 2.16 -7.55 8.08
N GLY A 59 3.14 -8.30 7.58
CA GLY A 59 3.50 -8.40 6.17
C GLY A 59 4.23 -7.19 5.63
N THR A 60 4.90 -7.41 4.49
CA THR A 60 5.48 -6.38 3.64
C THR A 60 4.54 -6.08 2.47
N ARG A 61 4.34 -4.80 2.14
CA ARG A 61 3.54 -4.36 0.98
C ARG A 61 4.37 -3.49 0.06
N VAL A 62 4.26 -3.69 -1.24
CA VAL A 62 4.87 -2.82 -2.27
C VAL A 62 3.78 -2.24 -3.14
N ASN A 63 3.73 -0.91 -3.24
CA ASN A 63 2.70 -0.15 -3.96
C ASN A 63 1.26 -0.56 -3.57
N GLY A 64 1.05 -0.93 -2.29
CA GLY A 64 -0.25 -1.34 -1.75
C GLY A 64 -0.56 -2.83 -1.84
N THR A 65 0.25 -3.62 -2.56
CA THR A 65 0.06 -5.07 -2.72
C THR A 65 0.97 -5.83 -1.75
N GLY A 66 0.40 -6.77 -0.99
CA GLY A 66 1.18 -7.66 -0.13
C GLY A 66 2.06 -8.61 -0.94
N THR A 67 3.31 -8.78 -0.53
CA THR A 67 4.26 -9.65 -1.23
C THR A 67 5.24 -10.31 -0.27
N ASN A 68 5.63 -11.54 -0.60
CA ASN A 68 6.69 -12.26 0.11
C ASN A 68 8.05 -12.03 -0.55
N GLU A 69 8.10 -11.80 -1.86
CA GLU A 69 9.33 -11.60 -2.63
C GLU A 69 9.02 -10.78 -3.89
N ILE A 70 9.77 -9.69 -4.12
CA ILE A 70 9.57 -8.82 -5.28
C ILE A 70 10.85 -8.08 -5.65
N THR A 71 11.05 -7.83 -6.94
CA THR A 71 12.09 -6.91 -7.42
C THR A 71 11.60 -5.47 -7.31
N LEU A 72 12.33 -4.64 -6.58
CA LEU A 72 12.06 -3.20 -6.42
C LEU A 72 12.57 -2.40 -7.61
N HIS A 73 11.77 -1.42 -8.01
CA HIS A 73 12.09 -0.43 -9.03
C HIS A 73 12.22 0.96 -8.40
N PRO A 74 13.09 1.84 -8.93
CA PRO A 74 13.23 3.20 -8.41
C PRO A 74 11.88 3.91 -8.31
N GLY A 75 11.57 4.46 -7.13
CA GLY A 75 10.32 5.16 -6.83
C GLY A 75 9.26 4.30 -6.13
N ASP A 76 9.46 2.98 -6.04
CA ASP A 76 8.53 2.08 -5.36
C ASP A 76 8.31 2.47 -3.90
N ARG A 77 7.04 2.42 -3.46
CA ARG A 77 6.66 2.61 -2.06
C ARG A 77 6.56 1.26 -1.38
N VAL A 78 7.35 1.07 -0.36
CA VAL A 78 7.39 -0.15 0.44
C VAL A 78 6.79 0.16 1.81
N ARG A 79 5.99 -0.74 2.35
CA ARG A 79 5.46 -0.62 3.71
C ARG A 79 5.80 -1.87 4.50
N PHE A 80 6.49 -1.67 5.62
CA PHE A 80 6.84 -2.70 6.59
C PHE A 80 5.91 -2.57 7.78
N GLY A 81 4.92 -3.47 7.92
CA GLY A 81 3.85 -3.28 8.90
C GLY A 81 3.07 -1.97 8.64
N ALA A 82 3.20 -1.00 9.55
CA ALA A 82 2.61 0.34 9.43
C ALA A 82 3.61 1.42 8.95
N VAL A 83 4.90 1.09 8.81
CA VAL A 83 5.95 2.05 8.48
C VAL A 83 6.12 2.19 6.97
N ASP A 84 6.01 3.42 6.48
CA ASP A 84 6.21 3.75 5.07
C ASP A 84 7.69 3.97 4.74
N ALA A 85 8.10 3.40 3.61
CA ALA A 85 9.41 3.55 3.02
C ALA A 85 9.31 3.80 1.50
N ARG A 86 10.35 4.40 0.92
CA ARG A 86 10.49 4.59 -0.52
C ARG A 86 11.86 4.11 -0.97
N PHE A 87 11.88 3.29 -2.01
CA PHE A 87 13.11 2.86 -2.64
C PHE A 87 13.54 3.88 -3.69
N GLU A 88 14.75 4.40 -3.55
CA GLU A 88 15.41 5.22 -4.56
C GLU A 88 16.53 4.38 -5.15
N GLY A 89 16.31 3.87 -6.37
CA GLY A 89 17.34 3.10 -7.05
C GLY A 89 18.47 3.99 -7.59
N ASP A 90 19.48 3.34 -8.16
CA ASP A 90 20.58 4.06 -8.79
C ASP A 90 20.08 4.66 -10.11
N MET A 91 19.64 5.92 -10.04
CA MET A 91 19.28 6.70 -11.23
C MET A 91 20.55 6.84 -12.07
N PRO A 92 20.62 6.33 -13.32
CA PRO A 92 21.66 6.79 -14.22
C PRO A 92 21.50 8.31 -14.33
N MET A 93 22.59 9.06 -14.25
CA MET A 93 22.64 10.54 -14.27
C MET A 93 21.96 11.20 -15.51
N TYR A 94 21.30 10.44 -16.38
CA TYR A 94 20.62 10.88 -17.59
C TYR A 94 19.13 11.25 -17.39
N ALA A 95 18.65 11.49 -16.17
CA ALA A 95 17.32 12.08 -15.96
C ALA A 95 17.33 13.63 -15.92
N THR A 96 18.40 14.25 -16.41
CA THR A 96 18.44 15.67 -16.78
C THR A 96 18.72 15.79 -18.28
N GLN A 97 17.96 15.08 -19.12
CA GLN A 97 17.77 15.64 -20.45
C GLN A 97 16.97 16.93 -20.19
N PRO A 98 17.54 18.14 -20.36
CA PRO A 98 16.73 19.34 -20.35
C PRO A 98 15.57 19.09 -21.30
N LEU A 99 14.35 19.47 -20.89
CA LEU A 99 13.19 19.47 -21.78
C LEU A 99 13.67 19.93 -23.15
N PRO A 100 13.44 19.16 -24.24
CA PRO A 100 13.84 19.60 -25.57
C PRO A 100 13.36 21.04 -25.70
N ALA A 101 14.31 21.97 -25.91
CA ALA A 101 14.03 23.39 -25.94
C ALA A 101 12.79 23.58 -26.80
N ALA A 102 11.72 24.16 -26.22
CA ALA A 102 10.41 24.21 -26.85
C ALA A 102 10.60 24.67 -28.29
N ALA A 103 10.54 23.72 -29.23
CA ALA A 103 10.53 24.06 -30.63
C ALA A 103 9.32 24.95 -30.76
N LYS A 104 9.50 26.18 -31.24
CA LYS A 104 8.38 27.07 -31.51
C LYS A 104 7.51 26.34 -32.52
N VAL A 105 6.48 25.67 -32.03
CA VAL A 105 5.44 25.12 -32.87
C VAL A 105 4.68 26.35 -33.32
N ASP A 106 4.82 26.73 -34.58
CA ASP A 106 3.96 27.72 -35.22
C ASP A 106 2.55 27.13 -35.28
N ALA A 107 1.85 27.20 -34.16
CA ALA A 107 0.49 26.73 -34.05
C ALA A 107 -0.40 27.66 -34.86
N LYS A 108 -0.82 27.23 -36.04
CA LYS A 108 -1.98 27.82 -36.70
C LYS A 108 -3.18 27.63 -35.76
N VAL A 109 -3.67 28.74 -35.21
CA VAL A 109 -4.89 28.75 -34.40
C VAL A 109 -6.03 28.17 -35.23
N ALA A 110 -6.61 27.06 -34.77
CA ALA A 110 -7.79 26.48 -35.39
C ALA A 110 -8.99 27.39 -35.07
N THR A 111 -9.49 28.14 -36.05
CA THR A 111 -10.63 29.07 -35.90
C THR A 111 -11.98 28.36 -35.70
N THR A 112 -12.02 27.03 -35.73
CA THR A 112 -13.28 26.29 -35.57
C THR A 112 -13.06 25.06 -34.70
N SER A 113 -13.45 25.20 -33.42
CA SER A 113 -13.70 24.06 -32.54
C SER A 113 -15.13 23.56 -32.79
N ILE A 114 -15.39 23.07 -34.00
CA ILE A 114 -16.64 22.33 -34.24
C ILE A 114 -16.41 20.96 -33.63
N ARG A 115 -17.10 20.66 -32.52
CA ARG A 115 -17.22 19.30 -31.97
C ARG A 115 -18.00 18.47 -32.99
N PRO A 116 -17.38 17.48 -33.65
CA PRO A 116 -18.10 16.61 -34.57
C PRO A 116 -19.23 15.89 -33.83
N ALA A 117 -20.37 15.70 -34.50
CA ALA A 117 -21.59 15.15 -33.90
C ALA A 117 -21.38 13.78 -33.25
N ASP A 118 -20.37 13.04 -33.70
CA ASP A 118 -20.04 11.68 -33.25
C ASP A 118 -19.02 11.64 -32.09
N PHE A 119 -18.76 12.77 -31.42
CA PHE A 119 -17.89 12.81 -30.25
C PHE A 119 -18.59 12.24 -29.02
N ALA A 120 -18.70 10.91 -29.00
CA ALA A 120 -18.94 10.15 -27.79
C ALA A 120 -17.72 10.32 -26.86
N ASN A 121 -17.96 10.67 -25.59
CA ASN A 121 -16.93 10.69 -24.56
C ASN A 121 -16.37 9.28 -24.38
N ALA A 122 -15.34 8.93 -25.16
CA ALA A 122 -14.61 7.68 -25.05
C ALA A 122 -13.60 7.76 -23.90
N SER A 123 -14.08 8.07 -22.69
CA SER A 123 -13.24 7.90 -21.50
C SER A 123 -12.96 6.40 -21.36
N PRO A 124 -11.70 5.94 -21.51
CA PRO A 124 -11.37 4.53 -21.31
C PRO A 124 -11.43 4.14 -19.82
N PHE A 125 -11.56 5.14 -18.95
CA PHE A 125 -11.65 4.96 -17.51
C PHE A 125 -13.10 4.72 -17.12
N ARG A 126 -13.46 3.44 -17.04
CA ARG A 126 -14.67 2.98 -16.38
C ARG A 126 -14.63 3.45 -14.92
N GLY A 127 -15.51 4.37 -14.54
CA GLY A 127 -15.64 4.83 -13.16
C GLY A 127 -15.90 3.62 -12.26
N ARG A 128 -14.90 3.25 -11.46
CA ARG A 128 -15.00 2.14 -10.51
C ARG A 128 -15.93 2.60 -9.38
N SER A 129 -17.24 2.39 -9.54
CA SER A 129 -18.18 2.59 -8.46
C SER A 129 -17.76 1.68 -7.32
N LYS A 130 -17.48 2.27 -6.16
CA LYS A 130 -17.18 1.57 -4.91
C LYS A 130 -18.44 0.79 -4.53
N GLU A 131 -18.52 -0.45 -5.02
CA GLU A 131 -19.55 -1.41 -4.68
C GLU A 131 -19.42 -1.66 -3.18
N ARG A 132 -20.29 -1.00 -2.42
CA ARG A 132 -20.44 -1.30 -1.00
C ARG A 132 -21.06 -2.69 -0.96
N ASP A 133 -20.32 -3.66 -0.43
CA ASP A 133 -20.76 -5.05 -0.26
C ASP A 133 -22.01 -5.10 0.64
N PHE A 134 -23.19 -4.85 0.07
CA PHE A 134 -24.47 -4.86 0.78
C PHE A 134 -24.74 -6.20 1.46
N GLY A 135 -24.22 -7.30 0.91
CA GLY A 135 -24.32 -8.63 1.50
C GLY A 135 -23.59 -8.75 2.85
N ARG A 136 -22.42 -8.13 3.01
CA ARG A 136 -21.70 -8.13 4.29
C ARG A 136 -22.43 -7.31 5.34
N ILE A 137 -22.98 -6.16 4.93
CA ILE A 137 -23.77 -5.30 5.82
C ILE A 137 -25.03 -6.05 6.31
N ALA A 138 -25.73 -6.75 5.40
CA ALA A 138 -26.92 -7.54 5.75
C ALA A 138 -26.61 -8.68 6.73
N LEU A 139 -25.46 -9.36 6.57
CA LEU A 139 -25.03 -10.44 7.46
C LEU A 139 -24.79 -9.94 8.90
N PHE A 140 -24.13 -8.78 9.06
CA PHE A 140 -23.89 -8.19 10.38
C PHE A 140 -25.19 -7.76 11.07
N ILE A 141 -26.14 -7.19 10.31
CA ILE A 141 -27.45 -6.82 10.86
C ILE A 141 -28.22 -8.05 11.34
N ALA A 142 -28.26 -9.12 10.54
CA ALA A 142 -28.92 -10.37 10.92
C ALA A 142 -28.28 -11.00 12.17
N ALA A 143 -26.95 -11.03 12.24
CA ALA A 143 -26.22 -11.53 13.40
C ALA A 143 -26.50 -10.71 14.67
N ALA A 144 -26.57 -9.37 14.55
CA ALA A 144 -26.89 -8.49 15.68
C ALA A 144 -28.31 -8.69 16.21
N ILE A 145 -29.29 -8.89 15.33
CA ILE A 145 -30.68 -9.18 15.71
C ILE A 145 -30.78 -10.52 16.45
N ALA A 146 -30.13 -11.56 15.93
CA ALA A 146 -30.11 -12.88 16.57
C ALA A 146 -29.46 -12.83 17.96
N PHE A 147 -28.37 -12.07 18.10
CA PHE A 147 -27.69 -11.88 19.37
C PHE A 147 -28.56 -11.15 20.41
N LEU A 148 -29.26 -10.09 20.00
CA LEU A 148 -30.20 -9.37 20.88
C LEU A 148 -31.36 -10.26 21.34
N ALA A 149 -31.91 -11.09 20.44
CA ALA A 149 -32.98 -12.02 20.79
C ALA A 149 -32.50 -13.07 21.81
N LEU A 150 -31.26 -13.57 21.65
CA LEU A 150 -30.66 -14.52 22.58
C LEU A 150 -30.44 -13.89 23.97
N ILE A 151 -29.93 -12.66 24.02
CA ILE A 151 -29.77 -11.91 25.28
C ILE A 151 -31.12 -11.71 25.96
N ALA A 152 -32.14 -11.27 25.21
CA ALA A 152 -33.48 -11.07 25.76
C ALA A 152 -34.08 -12.37 26.33
N GLY A 153 -33.87 -13.51 25.64
CA GLY A 153 -34.27 -14.82 26.12
C GLY A 153 -33.57 -15.23 27.43
N ILE A 154 -32.26 -15.02 27.53
CA ILE A 154 -31.50 -15.29 28.76
C ILE A 154 -32.01 -14.43 29.91
N ILE A 155 -32.23 -13.13 29.68
CA ILE A 155 -32.77 -12.21 30.70
C ILE A 155 -34.15 -12.67 31.14
N ALA A 156 -35.04 -13.04 30.21
CA ALA A 156 -36.38 -13.53 30.54
C ALA A 156 -36.31 -14.77 31.46
N VAL A 157 -35.49 -15.76 31.12
CA VAL A 157 -35.29 -16.97 31.94
C VAL A 157 -34.75 -16.63 33.33
N LEU A 158 -33.77 -15.72 33.41
CA LEU A 158 -33.20 -15.28 34.70
C LEU A 158 -34.23 -14.55 35.56
N THR A 159 -35.09 -13.72 34.96
CA THR A 159 -36.14 -12.99 35.70
C THR A 159 -37.29 -13.90 36.15
N MET A 160 -37.59 -14.98 35.42
CA MET A 160 -38.61 -15.95 35.81
C MET A 160 -38.19 -16.86 36.99
N HIS A 161 -36.88 -17.00 37.22
CA HIS A 161 -36.33 -17.80 38.33
C HIS A 161 -35.93 -16.96 39.55
N ALA A 162 -36.26 -15.66 39.57
CA ALA A 162 -36.08 -14.86 40.78
C ALA A 162 -37.17 -15.24 41.78
N PRO A 163 -36.85 -15.91 42.91
CA PRO A 163 -37.83 -16.16 43.94
C PRO A 163 -38.25 -14.81 44.52
N THR A 164 -39.53 -14.48 44.38
CA THR A 164 -40.18 -13.43 45.16
C THR A 164 -40.06 -13.81 46.64
N GLN A 165 -39.16 -13.15 47.35
CA GLN A 165 -39.22 -13.01 48.81
C GLN A 165 -40.06 -11.78 49.14
#